data_AF-U2F6I8-F1
#
_entry.id   AF-U2F6I8-F1
#
_cell.length_a   1.000
_cell.length_b   1.000
_cell.length_c   1.000
_cell.angle_alpha   90.00
_cell.angle_beta   90.00
_cell.angle_gamma   90.00
#
_symmetry.space_group_name_H-M   'P 1'
#
loop_
_entity.id
_entity.type
_entity.pdbx_description
1 polymer ?
#
loop_
_entity_poly.entity_id
_entity_poly.type
_entity_poly.pdbx_seq_one_letter_code
_entity_poly.pdbx_strand_id
1 'polypeptide(L)'
;MLCTEAKKHLSFKTTAGVKLPADDILGSLFLEAMLFCCDKCVPTILLRHFGGEERPYRNIDKQTFICVPDVPNFSDPKEHLQIDEALSYAVINYVAFLINKDTYFRTLTLEAIADYNANEMSDYDRL
;
A
#
# COMPACT_ATOMS: atom_id res chain seq x y z
N MET A 1 -9.64 -1.75 0.64
CA MET A 1 -10.18 -1.56 -0.73
C MET A 1 -10.08 -2.87 -1.51
N LEU A 2 -11.08 -3.20 -2.34
CA LEU A 2 -11.03 -4.36 -3.23
C LEU A 2 -9.97 -4.18 -4.32
N CYS A 3 -9.27 -5.25 -4.69
CA CYS A 3 -8.29 -5.22 -5.79
C CYS A 3 -8.92 -4.79 -7.12
N THR A 4 -10.17 -5.19 -7.37
CA THR A 4 -10.94 -4.79 -8.55
C THR A 4 -11.19 -3.28 -8.60
N GLU A 5 -11.48 -2.66 -7.46
CA GLU A 5 -11.64 -1.21 -7.33
C GLU A 5 -10.31 -0.49 -7.51
N ALA A 6 -9.25 -0.97 -6.85
CA ALA A 6 -7.91 -0.39 -6.97
C ALA A 6 -7.43 -0.40 -8.43
N LYS A 7 -7.63 -1.51 -9.15
CA LYS A 7 -7.32 -1.65 -10.58
C LYS A 7 -8.14 -0.68 -11.44
N LYS A 8 -9.42 -0.48 -11.11
CA LYS A 8 -10.28 0.50 -11.79
C LYS A 8 -9.81 1.94 -11.55
N HIS A 9 -9.42 2.30 -10.33
CA HIS A 9 -8.86 3.64 -10.05
C HIS A 9 -7.53 3.88 -10.75
N LEU A 10 -6.68 2.85 -10.80
CA LEU A 10 -5.40 2.91 -11.50
C LEU A 10 -5.59 3.12 -13.01
N SER A 11 -6.59 2.50 -13.64
CA SER A 11 -6.83 2.66 -15.08
C SER A 11 -7.21 4.09 -15.49
N PHE A 12 -7.76 4.89 -14.58
CA PHE A 12 -7.99 6.32 -14.82
C PHE A 12 -6.72 7.18 -14.69
N LYS A 13 -5.65 6.62 -14.14
CA LYS A 13 -4.37 7.30 -13.89
C LYS A 13 -3.28 6.89 -14.89
N THR A 14 -3.55 5.96 -15.80
CA THR A 14 -2.62 5.61 -16.89
C THR A 14 -2.64 6.68 -17.96
N THR A 15 -1.47 7.15 -18.39
CA THR A 15 -1.35 8.09 -19.51
C THR A 15 -1.77 7.43 -20.83
N ALA A 16 -2.23 8.24 -21.79
CA ALA A 16 -2.66 7.76 -23.10
C ALA A 16 -1.58 6.85 -23.75
N GLY A 17 -1.99 5.64 -24.16
CA GLY A 17 -1.10 4.66 -24.79
C GLY A 17 -0.39 3.70 -23.83
N VAL A 18 -0.44 3.92 -22.51
CA VAL A 18 0.11 2.99 -21.53
C VAL A 18 -0.93 1.96 -21.13
N LYS A 19 -0.67 0.68 -21.44
CA LYS A 19 -1.51 -0.44 -21.01
C LYS A 19 -1.12 -0.86 -19.60
N LEU A 20 -2.12 -1.22 -18.80
CA LEU A 20 -1.85 -1.88 -17.52
C LEU A 20 -1.13 -3.22 -17.75
N PRO A 21 -0.16 -3.58 -16.90
CA PRO A 21 0.44 -4.90 -16.90
C PRO A 21 -0.59 -6.01 -16.64
N ALA A 22 -0.19 -7.26 -16.91
CA ALA A 22 -0.94 -8.44 -16.51
C ALA A 22 -1.05 -8.55 -14.97
N ASP A 23 -2.01 -9.32 -14.49
CA ASP A 23 -2.40 -9.36 -13.07
C ASP A 23 -1.26 -9.80 -12.12
N ASP A 24 -0.37 -10.67 -12.57
CA ASP A 24 0.80 -11.15 -11.84
C ASP A 24 1.83 -10.02 -11.62
N ILE A 25 2.14 -9.28 -12.68
CA ILE A 25 3.02 -8.11 -12.61
C ILE A 25 2.35 -7.00 -11.81
N LEU A 26 1.03 -6.82 -11.99
CA LEU A 26 0.27 -5.82 -11.24
C LEU A 26 0.29 -6.11 -9.73
N GLY A 27 0.11 -7.38 -9.33
CA GLY A 27 0.26 -7.82 -7.95
C GLY A 27 1.63 -7.45 -7.38
N SER A 28 2.70 -7.70 -8.14
CA SER A 28 4.08 -7.36 -7.73
C SER A 28 4.27 -5.85 -7.56
N LEU A 29 3.73 -5.02 -8.46
CA LEU A 29 3.81 -3.57 -8.36
C LEU A 29 3.02 -3.02 -7.14
N PHE A 30 1.86 -3.60 -6.84
CA PHE A 30 1.09 -3.23 -5.66
C PHE A 30 1.78 -3.66 -4.37
N LEU A 31 2.42 -4.84 -4.34
CA LEU A 31 3.26 -5.24 -3.21
C LEU A 31 4.37 -4.20 -2.97
N GLU A 32 5.13 -3.84 -4.02
CA GLU A 32 6.19 -2.82 -3.91
C GLU A 32 5.65 -1.48 -3.38
N ALA A 33 4.48 -1.07 -3.85
CA ALA A 33 3.81 0.14 -3.39
C ALA A 33 3.35 0.08 -1.93
N MET A 34 2.85 -1.08 -1.46
CA MET A 34 2.49 -1.29 -0.06
C MET A 34 3.73 -1.25 0.84
N LEU A 35 4.83 -1.89 0.42
CA LEU A 35 6.11 -1.85 1.15
C LEU A 35 6.67 -0.42 1.22
N PHE A 36 6.56 0.35 0.13
CA PHE A 36 6.93 1.77 0.13
C PHE A 36 6.13 2.58 1.16
N CYS A 37 4.84 2.29 1.32
CA CYS A 37 4.03 2.92 2.36
C CYS A 37 4.51 2.48 3.76
N CYS A 38 4.75 1.17 3.97
CA CYS A 38 5.23 0.62 5.24
C CYS A 38 6.57 1.23 5.69
N ASP A 39 7.42 1.66 4.77
CA ASP A 39 8.68 2.37 5.10
C ASP A 39 8.45 3.76 5.71
N LYS A 40 7.28 4.37 5.47
CA LYS A 40 7.01 5.80 5.74
C LYS A 40 5.86 6.06 6.71
N CYS A 41 5.06 5.06 7.01
CA CYS A 41 3.97 5.11 7.98
C CYS A 41 3.83 3.76 8.70
N VAL A 42 2.90 3.65 9.64
CA VAL A 42 2.60 2.40 10.36
C VAL A 42 1.17 1.97 10.03
N PRO A 43 0.95 1.15 8.99
CA PRO A 43 -0.37 0.63 8.67
C PRO A 43 -0.85 -0.32 9.78
N THR A 44 -1.99 -0.01 10.41
CA THR A 44 -2.49 -0.75 11.57
C THR A 44 -2.84 -2.20 11.24
N ILE A 45 -3.35 -2.47 10.04
CA ILE A 45 -3.74 -3.83 9.61
C ILE A 45 -2.54 -4.78 9.49
N LEU A 46 -1.33 -4.22 9.35
CA LEU A 46 -0.07 -4.97 9.24
C LEU A 46 0.69 -5.03 10.57
N LEU A 47 0.17 -4.43 11.65
CA LEU A 47 0.79 -4.55 12.95
C LEU A 47 0.62 -5.95 13.52
N ARG A 48 1.70 -6.49 14.07
CA ARG A 48 1.78 -7.79 14.73
C ARG A 48 2.64 -7.71 15.97
N HIS A 49 2.42 -8.65 16.88
CA HIS A 49 3.24 -8.81 18.07
C HIS A 49 4.24 -9.97 17.93
N PHE A 50 5.39 -9.85 18.58
CA PHE A 50 6.37 -10.94 18.63
C PHE A 50 5.77 -12.20 19.27
N GLY A 51 6.14 -13.37 18.74
CA GLY A 51 5.64 -14.67 19.18
C GLY A 51 4.67 -15.35 18.19
N GLY A 52 4.27 -14.64 17.13
CA GLY A 52 3.57 -15.23 15.98
C GLY A 52 4.52 -15.87 14.95
N GLU A 53 3.95 -16.60 13.99
CA GLU A 53 4.67 -17.22 12.87
C GLU A 53 5.01 -16.23 11.73
N GLU A 54 4.43 -15.02 11.78
CA GLU A 54 4.59 -14.02 10.72
C GLU A 54 5.97 -13.37 10.70
N ARG A 55 6.48 -13.12 9.50
CA ARG A 55 7.81 -12.55 9.29
C ARG A 55 7.80 -11.03 9.45
N PRO A 56 8.71 -10.44 10.25
CA PRO A 56 8.80 -8.99 10.37
C PRO A 56 9.37 -8.37 9.09
N TYR A 57 8.68 -7.33 8.60
CA TYR A 57 9.17 -6.41 7.58
C TYR A 57 9.96 -5.26 8.23
N ARG A 58 9.34 -4.59 9.22
CA ARG A 58 9.94 -3.47 9.95
C ARG A 58 9.55 -3.51 11.42
N ASN A 59 10.54 -3.49 12.31
CA ASN A 59 10.28 -3.40 13.76
C ASN A 59 9.82 -1.98 14.12
N ILE A 60 8.79 -1.89 14.96
CA ILE A 60 8.32 -0.62 15.52
C ILE A 60 8.90 -0.43 16.91
N ASP A 61 8.78 -1.46 17.75
CA ASP A 61 9.38 -1.51 19.09
C ASP A 61 9.86 -2.94 19.42
N LYS A 62 10.08 -3.23 20.71
CA LYS A 62 10.56 -4.54 21.19
C LYS A 62 9.51 -5.67 21.11
N GLN A 63 8.24 -5.34 21.01
CA GLN A 63 7.09 -6.24 21.05
C GLN A 63 6.18 -6.12 19.83
N THR A 64 6.39 -5.12 18.96
CA THR A 64 5.53 -4.82 17.82
C THR A 64 6.34 -4.63 16.53
N PHE A 65 5.84 -5.19 15.43
CA PHE A 65 6.42 -5.05 14.10
C PHE A 65 5.34 -4.93 13.01
N ILE A 66 5.70 -4.39 11.86
CA ILE A 66 4.93 -4.46 10.61
C ILE A 66 5.29 -5.76 9.91
N CYS A 67 4.32 -6.61 9.60
CA CYS A 67 4.53 -7.82 8.80
C CYS A 67 4.57 -7.50 7.31
N VAL A 68 5.14 -8.42 6.53
CA VAL A 68 5.14 -8.30 5.06
C VAL A 68 3.69 -8.50 4.57
N PRO A 69 3.11 -7.54 3.81
CA PRO A 69 1.81 -7.76 3.17
C PRO A 69 1.90 -8.85 2.09
N ASP A 70 0.81 -9.57 1.89
CA ASP A 70 0.69 -10.56 0.83
C ASP A 70 0.69 -9.90 -0.56
N VAL A 71 1.10 -10.66 -1.57
CA VAL A 71 1.03 -10.21 -2.97
C VAL A 71 -0.44 -10.19 -3.39
N PRO A 72 -1.02 -9.05 -3.78
CA PRO A 72 -2.44 -9.00 -4.10
C PRO A 72 -2.79 -9.85 -5.32
N ASN A 73 -3.81 -10.70 -5.17
CA ASN A 73 -4.35 -11.51 -6.26
C ASN A 73 -5.42 -10.75 -7.05
N PHE A 74 -5.02 -10.07 -8.13
CA PHE A 74 -5.95 -9.32 -8.99
C PHE A 74 -6.94 -10.18 -9.80
N SER A 75 -6.75 -11.51 -9.83
CA SER A 75 -7.68 -12.43 -10.45
C SER A 75 -8.81 -12.89 -9.52
N ASP A 76 -8.69 -12.68 -8.21
CA ASP A 76 -9.77 -12.93 -7.25
C ASP A 76 -10.63 -11.66 -7.05
N PRO A 77 -11.93 -11.68 -7.40
CA PRO A 77 -12.80 -10.52 -7.27
C PRO A 77 -13.10 -10.10 -5.82
N LYS A 78 -12.79 -10.94 -4.83
CA LYS A 78 -13.02 -10.67 -3.39
C LYS A 78 -11.74 -10.28 -2.65
N GLU A 79 -10.60 -10.33 -3.33
CA GLU A 79 -9.32 -9.96 -2.73
C GLU A 79 -9.29 -8.48 -2.36
N HIS A 80 -8.79 -8.20 -1.16
CA HIS A 80 -8.57 -6.82 -0.69
C HIS A 80 -7.08 -6.54 -0.60
N LEU A 81 -6.68 -5.29 -0.84
CA LEU A 81 -5.33 -4.85 -0.52
C LEU A 81 -5.12 -4.96 0.99
N GLN A 82 -4.02 -5.59 1.41
CA GLN A 82 -3.66 -5.75 2.82
C GLN A 82 -3.00 -4.47 3.36
N ILE A 83 -3.74 -3.36 3.29
CA ILE A 83 -3.33 -2.06 3.82
C ILE A 83 -4.56 -1.28 4.28
N ASP A 84 -4.37 -0.38 5.24
CA ASP A 84 -5.41 0.50 5.77
C ASP A 84 -6.15 1.21 4.62
N GLU A 85 -7.47 1.32 4.74
CA GLU A 85 -8.30 1.88 3.67
C GLU A 85 -7.85 3.29 3.27
N ALA A 86 -7.50 4.12 4.25
CA ALA A 86 -6.97 5.47 4.06
C ALA A 86 -5.68 5.53 3.22
N LEU A 87 -4.87 4.47 3.24
CA LEU A 87 -3.62 4.36 2.47
C LEU A 87 -3.81 3.78 1.06
N SER A 88 -5.00 3.27 0.72
CA SER A 88 -5.26 2.62 -0.57
C SER A 88 -4.91 3.54 -1.76
N TYR A 89 -5.23 4.84 -1.66
CA TYR A 89 -4.89 5.80 -2.71
C TYR A 89 -3.40 6.13 -2.77
N ALA A 90 -2.68 6.08 -1.64
CA ALA A 90 -1.22 6.24 -1.63
C ALA A 90 -0.55 5.12 -2.45
N VAL A 91 -1.01 3.87 -2.24
CA VAL A 91 -0.57 2.69 -3.00
C VAL A 91 -0.90 2.83 -4.48
N ILE A 92 -2.14 3.16 -4.83
CA ILE A 92 -2.57 3.33 -6.23
C ILE A 92 -1.75 4.41 -6.94
N ASN A 93 -1.53 5.56 -6.28
CA ASN A 93 -0.71 6.63 -6.82
C ASN A 93 0.74 6.17 -7.02
N TYR A 94 1.30 5.38 -6.10
CA TYR A 94 2.67 4.93 -6.25
C TYR A 94 2.80 3.94 -7.41
N VAL A 95 1.84 3.03 -7.58
CA VAL A 95 1.78 2.15 -8.76
C VAL A 95 1.66 2.97 -10.05
N ALA A 96 0.85 4.04 -10.07
CA ALA A 96 0.76 4.95 -11.21
C ALA A 96 2.11 5.63 -11.51
N PHE A 97 2.89 6.01 -10.48
CA PHE A 97 4.26 6.48 -10.65
C PHE A 97 5.17 5.39 -11.24
N LEU A 98 5.09 4.15 -10.72
CA LEU A 98 5.92 3.04 -11.22
C LEU A 98 5.65 2.74 -12.70
N ILE A 99 4.39 2.84 -13.14
CA ILE A 99 3.98 2.59 -14.53
C ILE A 99 4.30 3.77 -15.44
N ASN A 100 3.87 4.99 -15.08
CA ASN A 100 3.97 6.16 -15.96
C ASN A 100 5.33 6.86 -15.88
N LYS A 101 6.12 6.61 -14.81
CA LYS A 101 7.33 7.34 -14.44
C LYS A 101 7.13 8.86 -14.23
N ASP A 102 5.89 9.26 -13.98
CA ASP A 102 5.53 10.65 -13.69
C ASP A 102 5.59 10.92 -12.18
N THR A 103 6.53 11.79 -11.80
CA THR A 103 6.78 12.16 -10.40
C THR A 103 5.59 12.82 -9.71
N TYR A 104 4.62 13.37 -10.46
CA TYR A 104 3.39 13.91 -9.89
C TYR A 104 2.66 12.88 -9.01
N PHE A 105 2.55 11.64 -9.47
CA PHE A 105 1.90 10.60 -8.69
C PHE A 105 2.68 10.21 -7.43
N ARG A 106 4.02 10.27 -7.47
CA ARG A 106 4.84 10.07 -6.28
C ARG A 106 4.61 11.19 -5.26
N THR A 107 4.42 12.44 -5.69
CA THR A 107 4.04 13.54 -4.80
C THR A 107 2.70 13.26 -4.12
N LEU A 108 1.67 12.89 -4.89
CA LEU A 108 0.36 12.53 -4.33
C LEU A 108 0.42 11.36 -3.33
N THR A 109 1.29 10.36 -3.58
CA THR A 109 1.52 9.28 -2.61
C THR A 109 2.06 9.82 -1.30
N LEU A 110 3.08 10.69 -1.36
CA LEU A 110 3.71 11.24 -0.16
C LEU A 110 2.76 12.15 0.62
N GLU A 111 1.94 12.93 -0.06
CA GLU A 111 0.89 13.75 0.56
C GLU A 111 -0.14 12.87 1.29
N ALA A 112 -0.65 11.82 0.64
CA ALA A 112 -1.59 10.90 1.27
C ALA A 112 -1.00 10.18 2.51
N ILE A 113 0.29 9.81 2.46
CA ILE A 113 0.99 9.22 3.61
C ILE A 113 1.16 10.26 4.74
N ALA A 114 1.49 11.51 4.40
CA ALA A 114 1.62 12.58 5.39
C ALA A 114 0.28 12.84 6.09
N ASP A 115 -0.82 12.88 5.34
CA ASP A 115 -2.17 13.03 5.88
C ASP A 115 -2.55 11.86 6.78
N TYR A 116 -2.25 10.62 6.38
CA TYR A 116 -2.46 9.44 7.23
C TYR A 116 -1.69 9.57 8.54
N ASN A 117 -0.39 9.88 8.48
CA ASN A 117 0.44 10.04 9.67
C ASN A 117 -0.08 11.16 10.59
N ALA A 118 -0.54 12.28 10.04
CA ALA A 118 -1.06 13.39 10.83
C ALA A 118 -2.34 13.04 11.61
N ASN A 119 -3.18 12.15 11.07
CA ASN A 119 -4.43 11.76 11.70
C ASN A 119 -4.28 10.53 12.60
N GLU A 120 -3.56 9.50 12.16
CA GLU A 120 -3.51 8.18 12.80
C GLU A 120 -2.35 8.04 13.82
N MET A 121 -1.23 8.76 13.67
CA MET A 121 -0.18 8.72 14.72
C MET A 121 -0.68 9.32 16.03
N SER A 122 -1.71 10.18 15.99
CA SER A 122 -2.29 10.77 17.20
C SER A 122 -2.93 9.74 18.13
N ASP A 123 -3.30 8.57 17.60
CA ASP A 123 -3.88 7.47 18.36
C ASP A 123 -2.84 6.39 18.76
N TYR A 124 -1.71 6.26 18.04
CA TYR A 124 -0.63 5.37 18.46
C TYR A 124 0.10 5.87 19.72
N ASP A 125 0.28 7.18 19.86
CA ASP A 125 0.85 7.80 21.09
C ASP A 125 -0.07 7.65 22.33
N ARG A 126 -1.29 7.12 22.16
CA ARG A 126 -2.26 6.89 23.24
C ARG A 126 -2.34 5.43 23.72
N LEU A 127 -1.63 4.51 23.06
CA LEU A 127 -1.50 3.10 23.46
C LEU A 127 -0.23 2.88 24.30
#